data_AF-A0A2G4H6B5-F1
#
_entry.id   AF-A0A2G4H6B5-F1
#
_cell.length_a   1.000
_cell.length_b   1.000
_cell.length_c   1.000
_cell.angle_alpha   90.00
_cell.angle_beta   90.00
_cell.angle_gamma   90.00
#
_symmetry.space_group_name_H-M   'P 1'
#
loop_
_entity.id
_entity.type
_entity.pdbx_description
1 polymer ?
#
loop_
_entity_poly.entity_id
_entity_poly.type
_entity_poly.pdbx_seq_one_letter_code
_entity_poly.pdbx_strand_id
1 'polypeptide(L)'
;MFFLPLAGLAALGAAAGVAEARSVVRLDRTVTVAGLPADLDGLRIAHVSDLHLGAPGVNLAATRRAFALVQDAAPDLIAITGDLLTHPRGAA
;
A
#
# COMPACT_ATOMS: atom_id res chain seq x y z
N MET A 1 -30.82 -5.08 -27.29
CA MET A 1 -29.94 -6.26 -27.11
C MET A 1 -28.44 -5.90 -27.08
N PHE A 2 -28.03 -4.64 -26.90
CA PHE A 2 -26.62 -4.22 -26.81
C PHE A 2 -26.11 -3.92 -25.39
N PHE A 3 -27.00 -3.99 -24.39
CA PHE A 3 -26.64 -3.68 -23.00
C PHE A 3 -25.85 -4.78 -22.30
N LEU A 4 -26.03 -6.05 -22.70
CA LEU A 4 -25.31 -7.19 -22.11
C LEU A 4 -23.79 -7.15 -22.37
N PRO A 5 -23.30 -6.92 -23.60
CA PRO A 5 -21.86 -6.81 -23.84
C PRO A 5 -21.25 -5.56 -23.19
N LEU A 6 -21.98 -4.44 -23.16
CA LEU A 6 -21.53 -3.21 -22.50
C LEU A 6 -21.42 -3.39 -20.98
N ALA A 7 -22.40 -4.05 -20.36
CA ALA A 7 -22.36 -4.40 -18.95
C ALA A 7 -21.21 -5.38 -18.63
N GLY A 8 -20.94 -6.34 -19.53
CA GLY A 8 -19.80 -7.25 -19.41
C GLY A 8 -18.45 -6.51 -19.44
N LEU A 9 -18.27 -5.57 -20.38
CA LEU A 9 -17.05 -4.77 -20.47
C LEU A 9 -16.86 -3.87 -19.23
N ALA A 10 -17.93 -3.24 -18.75
CA ALA A 10 -17.89 -2.42 -17.54
C ALA A 10 -17.51 -3.26 -16.30
N ALA A 11 -18.07 -4.46 -16.16
CA ALA A 11 -17.73 -5.36 -15.06
C ALA A 11 -16.26 -5.81 -15.11
N LEU A 12 -15.73 -6.13 -16.29
CA LEU A 12 -14.31 -6.48 -16.49
C LEU A 12 -13.40 -5.31 -16.12
N GLY A 13 -13.74 -4.09 -16.56
CA GLY A 13 -12.99 -2.88 -16.21
C GLY A 13 -12.97 -2.63 -14.70
N ALA A 14 -14.11 -2.76 -14.03
CA ALA A 14 -14.19 -2.62 -12.57
C ALA A 14 -13.35 -3.69 -11.85
N ALA A 15 -13.40 -4.94 -12.29
CA ALA A 15 -12.60 -6.02 -11.72
C ALA A 15 -11.09 -5.79 -11.90
N ALA A 16 -10.67 -5.32 -13.09
CA ALA A 16 -9.29 -4.96 -13.35
C ALA A 16 -8.80 -3.81 -12.45
N GLY A 17 -9.61 -2.77 -12.28
CA GLY A 17 -9.30 -1.66 -11.37
C GLY A 17 -9.15 -2.12 -9.91
N VAL A 18 -10.01 -3.02 -9.45
CA VAL A 18 -9.91 -3.60 -8.10
C VAL A 18 -8.65 -4.47 -7.94
N ALA A 19 -8.27 -5.22 -8.98
CA ALA A 19 -7.07 -6.04 -8.95
C ALA A 19 -5.80 -5.19 -8.91
N GLU A 20 -5.75 -4.13 -9.71
CA GLU A 20 -4.65 -3.15 -9.72
C GLU A 20 -4.53 -2.46 -8.35
N ALA A 21 -5.64 -1.98 -7.78
CA ALA A 21 -5.64 -1.33 -6.46
C ALA A 21 -5.16 -2.25 -5.32
N ARG A 22 -5.14 -3.57 -5.52
CA ARG A 22 -4.65 -4.56 -4.56
C ARG A 22 -3.21 -4.99 -4.81
N SER A 23 -2.58 -4.53 -5.88
CA SER A 23 -1.26 -4.97 -6.34
C SER A 23 -0.10 -4.33 -5.55
N VAL A 24 -0.16 -4.41 -4.22
CA VAL A 24 0.91 -3.92 -3.34
C VAL A 24 2.18 -4.75 -3.54
N VAL A 25 3.29 -4.07 -3.83
CA VAL A 25 4.61 -4.67 -4.01
C VAL A 25 5.63 -4.03 -3.08
N ARG A 26 6.65 -4.80 -2.69
CA ARG A 26 7.82 -4.28 -1.95
C ARG A 26 8.89 -3.85 -2.94
N LEU A 27 9.51 -2.70 -2.67
CA LEU A 27 10.60 -2.16 -3.44
C LEU A 27 11.77 -1.86 -2.51
N ASP A 28 12.82 -2.68 -2.60
CA ASP A 28 14.01 -2.52 -1.77
C ASP A 28 14.99 -1.57 -2.46
N ARG A 29 15.44 -0.54 -1.75
CA ARG A 29 16.34 0.51 -2.25
C ARG A 29 17.39 0.88 -1.21
N THR A 30 18.63 0.97 -1.65
CA THR A 30 19.72 1.52 -0.85
C THR A 30 19.88 2.98 -1.21
N VAL A 31 19.78 3.87 -0.21
CA VAL A 31 19.89 5.32 -0.39
C VAL A 31 21.15 5.79 0.30
N THR A 32 22.05 6.40 -0.45
CA THR A 32 23.27 7.01 0.09
C THR A 32 22.97 8.42 0.58
N VAL A 33 23.21 8.69 1.85
CA VAL A 33 23.01 10.00 2.47
C VAL A 33 24.38 10.62 2.76
N ALA A 34 24.65 11.79 2.18
CA ALA A 34 25.90 12.49 2.41
C ALA A 34 26.01 12.92 3.88
N GLY A 35 27.12 12.56 4.54
CA GLY A 35 27.34 12.87 5.96
C GLY A 35 26.49 12.02 6.92
N LEU A 36 25.99 10.85 6.50
CA LEU A 36 25.29 9.94 7.39
C LEU A 36 26.21 9.54 8.57
N PRO A 37 25.75 9.70 9.83
CA PRO A 37 26.47 9.18 10.98
C PRO A 37 26.73 7.67 10.85
N ALA A 38 27.92 7.21 11.23
CA ALA A 38 28.30 5.80 11.12
C ALA A 38 27.34 4.86 11.88
N ASP A 39 26.77 5.32 13.00
CA ASP A 39 25.81 4.56 13.80
C ASP A 39 24.46 4.33 13.09
N LEU A 40 24.19 5.03 11.98
CA LEU A 40 23.00 4.87 11.15
C LEU A 40 23.31 4.12 9.84
N ASP A 41 24.56 3.73 9.58
CA ASP A 41 24.89 2.93 8.42
C ASP A 41 24.22 1.56 8.52
N GLY A 42 23.57 1.14 7.43
CA GLY A 42 22.76 -0.07 7.41
C GLY A 42 21.37 0.04 8.04
N LEU A 43 20.94 1.21 8.53
CA LEU A 43 19.57 1.41 9.05
C LEU A 43 18.52 1.03 7.99
N ARG A 44 17.60 0.13 8.35
CA ARG A 44 16.55 -0.36 7.45
C ARG A 44 15.23 0.32 7.79
N ILE A 45 14.75 1.14 6.86
CA ILE A 45 13.47 1.84 7.01
C ILE A 45 12.43 1.21 6.07
N ALA A 46 11.34 0.70 6.63
CA ALA A 46 10.16 0.38 5.84
C ALA A 46 9.28 1.62 5.72
N HIS A 47 9.21 2.19 4.52
CA HIS A 47 8.36 3.34 4.22
C HIS A 47 7.05 2.89 3.58
N VAL A 48 5.93 3.23 4.21
CA VAL A 48 4.58 2.88 3.76
C VAL A 48 3.74 4.14 3.71
N SER A 49 3.01 4.36 2.62
CA SER A 49 2.21 5.56 2.41
C SER A 49 0.78 5.24 2.00
N ASP A 50 -0.14 6.18 2.25
CA ASP A 50 -1.50 6.21 1.68
C ASP A 50 -2.30 4.92 1.92
N LEU A 51 -2.20 4.42 3.16
CA LEU A 51 -2.89 3.21 3.57
C LEU A 51 -4.41 3.35 3.53
N HIS A 52 -4.95 4.57 3.66
CA HIS A 52 -6.40 4.86 3.66
C HIS A 52 -7.21 3.85 4.49
N LEU A 53 -6.79 3.65 5.74
CA LEU A 53 -7.47 2.74 6.65
C LEU A 53 -8.89 3.25 6.95
N GLY A 54 -9.84 2.32 7.02
CA GLY A 54 -11.26 2.63 7.25
C GLY A 54 -12.08 2.77 5.97
N ALA A 55 -11.49 2.63 4.77
CA ALA A 55 -12.25 2.43 3.55
C ALA A 55 -12.80 0.98 3.49
N PRO A 56 -14.12 0.77 3.30
CA PRO A 56 -14.69 -0.57 3.20
C PRO A 56 -14.19 -1.31 1.94
N GLY A 57 -14.02 -2.62 2.06
CA GLY A 57 -13.78 -3.52 0.92
C GLY A 57 -12.32 -3.65 0.47
N VAL A 58 -11.99 -3.06 -0.70
CA VAL A 58 -10.78 -3.35 -1.51
C VAL A 58 -9.47 -3.07 -0.78
N ASN A 59 -9.47 -2.03 0.07
CA ASN A 59 -8.30 -1.53 0.78
C ASN A 59 -7.76 -2.53 1.82
N LEU A 60 -8.61 -3.25 2.56
CA LEU A 60 -8.17 -4.16 3.62
C LEU A 60 -7.21 -5.26 3.15
N ALA A 61 -7.44 -5.81 1.95
CA ALA A 61 -6.55 -6.81 1.37
C ALA A 61 -5.16 -6.23 1.02
N ALA A 62 -5.14 -5.03 0.45
CA ALA A 62 -3.92 -4.30 0.14
C ALA A 62 -3.14 -3.98 1.43
N THR A 63 -3.82 -3.46 2.46
CA THR A 63 -3.24 -3.18 3.78
C THR A 63 -2.63 -4.43 4.43
N ARG A 64 -3.37 -5.56 4.43
CA ARG A 64 -2.85 -6.82 5.00
C ARG A 64 -1.61 -7.30 4.27
N ARG A 65 -1.57 -7.16 2.94
CA ARG A 65 -0.40 -7.49 2.14
C ARG A 65 0.77 -6.55 2.45
N ALA A 66 0.53 -5.25 2.55
CA ALA A 66 1.55 -4.27 2.94
C ALA A 66 2.17 -4.64 4.30
N PHE A 67 1.35 -4.93 5.31
CA PHE A 67 1.86 -5.36 6.62
C PHE A 67 2.66 -6.65 6.56
N ALA A 68 2.22 -7.66 5.78
CA ALA A 68 3.00 -8.89 5.60
C ALA A 68 4.36 -8.62 4.97
N LEU A 69 4.43 -7.75 3.95
CA LEU A 69 5.69 -7.36 3.29
C LEU A 69 6.63 -6.59 4.23
N VAL A 70 6.08 -5.72 5.08
CA VAL A 70 6.85 -4.97 6.09
C VAL A 70 7.39 -5.91 7.16
N GLN A 71 6.57 -6.84 7.67
CA GLN A 71 7.03 -7.81 8.67
C GLN A 71 8.13 -8.71 8.11
N ASP A 72 7.96 -9.22 6.88
CA ASP A 72 8.98 -10.02 6.19
C ASP A 72 10.27 -9.23 5.96
N ALA A 73 10.18 -7.92 5.74
CA ALA A 73 11.34 -7.07 5.58
C ALA A 73 12.15 -6.91 6.89
N ALA A 74 11.57 -7.12 8.08
CA ALA A 74 12.23 -6.93 9.37
C ALA A 74 13.03 -5.60 9.47
N PRO A 75 12.37 -4.43 9.30
CA PRO A 75 13.01 -3.13 9.38
C PRO A 75 13.34 -2.74 10.82
N ASP A 76 14.27 -1.80 10.99
CA ASP A 76 14.57 -1.17 12.29
C ASP A 76 13.58 -0.05 12.61
N LEU A 77 13.06 0.61 11.56
CA LEU A 77 12.08 1.70 11.66
C LEU A 77 10.98 1.53 10.62
N ILE A 78 9.73 1.74 11.04
CA ILE A 78 8.59 1.84 10.13
C ILE A 78 8.19 3.32 10.04
N ALA A 79 8.30 3.89 8.84
CA ALA A 79 7.85 5.24 8.55
C ALA A 79 6.50 5.17 7.82
N ILE A 80 5.46 5.75 8.43
CA ILE A 80 4.13 5.87 7.84
C ILE A 80 3.93 7.32 7.39
N THR A 81 3.65 7.53 6.11
CA THR A 81 3.38 8.87 5.54
C THR A 81 2.07 8.91 4.76
N GLY A 82 1.73 10.09 4.26
CA GLY A 82 0.51 10.28 3.46
C GLY A 82 -0.75 9.99 4.26
N ASP A 83 -1.79 9.53 3.56
CA ASP A 83 -3.11 9.36 4.15
C ASP A 83 -3.24 8.02 4.88
N LEU A 84 -3.06 8.06 6.19
CA LEU A 84 -3.25 6.88 7.03
C LEU A 84 -4.73 6.47 7.16
N LEU A 85 -5.64 7.44 7.27
CA LEU A 85 -7.07 7.19 7.49
C LEU A 85 -7.91 7.78 6.35
N THR A 86 -8.98 7.09 5.95
CA THR A 86 -9.95 7.63 4.97
C THR A 86 -10.87 8.67 5.58
N HIS A 87 -11.17 8.54 6.88
CA HIS A 87 -12.06 9.45 7.59
C HIS A 87 -11.44 9.90 8.91
N PRO A 88 -11.65 11.16 9.34
CA PRO A 88 -11.04 11.74 10.55
C PRO A 88 -11.51 11.05 11.84
N ARG A 89 -12.63 10.32 11.78
CA ARG A 89 -13.03 9.37 12.82
C ARG A 89 -12.79 7.99 12.21
N GLY A 90 -11.82 7.24 12.74
CA GLY A 90 -11.54 5.86 12.34
C GLY A 90 -12.67 4.91 12.75
N ALA A 91 -13.86 5.13 12.22
CA ALA A 91 -14.98 4.21 12.37
C ALA A 91 -14.72 3.02 11.44
N ALA A 92 -14.52 1.87 12.07
CA ALA A 92 -14.41 0.57 11.42
C ALA A 92 -15.76 0.14 10.81
#